data_AF-A0A3D5V0F9-F1
#
_entry.id   AF-A0A3D5V0F9-F1
#
_cell.length_a   1.000
_cell.length_b   1.000
_cell.length_c   1.000
_cell.angle_alpha   90.00
_cell.angle_beta   90.00
_cell.angle_gamma   90.00
#
_symmetry.space_group_name_H-M   'P 1'
#
loop_
_entity.id
_entity.type
_entity.pdbx_description
1 polymer ?
#
loop_
_entity_poly.entity_id
_entity_poly.type
_entity_poly.pdbx_seq_one_letter_code
_entity_poly.pdbx_strand_id
1 'polypeptide(L)'
;MGKLLAQLFQVTEQFDMRTRPELILLQKTMVVVEGVARDFDPDHNIWESAEPTLRAWMVERMAPEARIEEAAAGAMQLGRMMSHLPDALDRVERTARLLAESVDEEGVRIHPSSAERIAEAQERRERRSPLLWLAIG
;
A
#
# COMPACT_ATOMS: atom_id res chain seq x y z
N MET A 1 -36.61 2.63 -0.51
CA MET A 1 -35.85 2.03 -1.63
C MET A 1 -35.13 3.05 -2.52
N GLY A 2 -35.79 4.10 -3.07
CA GLY A 2 -35.14 5.02 -4.01
C GLY A 2 -33.84 5.72 -3.51
N LYS A 3 -33.79 6.16 -2.25
CA LYS A 3 -32.57 6.75 -1.65
C LYS A 3 -31.41 5.77 -1.53
N LEU A 4 -31.68 4.52 -1.19
CA LEU A 4 -30.67 3.49 -0.97
C LEU A 4 -30.06 3.02 -2.30
N LEU A 5 -30.92 2.92 -3.34
CA LEU A 5 -30.49 2.63 -4.71
C LEU A 5 -29.61 3.75 -5.27
N ALA A 6 -30.00 5.01 -5.06
CA ALA A 6 -29.20 6.18 -5.46
C ALA A 6 -27.84 6.21 -4.75
N GLN A 7 -27.80 5.87 -3.46
CA GLN A 7 -26.57 5.84 -2.67
C GLN A 7 -25.62 4.72 -3.11
N LEU A 8 -26.16 3.54 -3.47
CA LEU A 8 -25.37 2.46 -4.06
C LEU A 8 -24.77 2.86 -5.41
N PHE A 9 -25.55 3.52 -6.28
CA PHE A 9 -25.05 4.02 -7.57
C PHE A 9 -23.95 5.09 -7.40
N GLN A 10 -24.15 6.01 -6.46
CA GLN A 10 -23.18 7.08 -6.18
C GLN A 10 -21.85 6.54 -5.64
N VAL A 11 -21.89 5.50 -4.81
CA VAL A 11 -20.68 4.82 -4.32
C VAL A 11 -20.02 4.04 -5.46
N THR A 12 -20.76 3.32 -6.30
CA THR A 12 -20.15 2.60 -7.44
C THR A 12 -19.48 3.52 -8.46
N GLU A 13 -20.02 4.73 -8.65
CA GLU A 13 -19.45 5.76 -9.54
C GLU A 13 -18.19 6.38 -8.94
N GLN A 14 -18.17 6.63 -7.62
CA GLN A 14 -17.01 7.18 -6.90
C GLN A 14 -15.79 6.24 -6.91
N PHE A 15 -16.00 4.93 -7.02
CA PHE A 15 -14.94 3.90 -7.07
C PHE A 15 -14.68 3.32 -8.47
N ASP A 16 -15.22 3.93 -9.53
CA ASP A 16 -15.05 3.53 -10.94
C ASP A 16 -15.28 2.00 -11.16
N MET A 17 -16.26 1.45 -10.46
CA MET A 17 -16.54 0.02 -10.52
C MET A 17 -17.16 -0.32 -11.87
N ARG A 18 -16.47 -1.14 -12.69
CA ARG A 18 -17.06 -1.77 -13.88
C ARG A 18 -18.41 -2.37 -13.48
N THR A 19 -19.49 -1.96 -14.16
CA THR A 19 -20.84 -2.40 -13.86
C THR A 19 -20.89 -3.93 -13.91
N ARG A 20 -21.10 -4.57 -12.76
CA ARG A 20 -21.15 -6.03 -12.64
C ARG A 20 -22.58 -6.52 -12.91
N PRO A 21 -22.86 -7.22 -14.01
CA PRO A 21 -24.22 -7.69 -14.34
C PRO A 21 -24.84 -8.53 -13.22
N GLU A 22 -24.02 -9.24 -12.47
CA GLU A 22 -24.43 -10.11 -11.36
C GLU A 22 -25.07 -9.31 -10.22
N LEU A 23 -24.59 -8.09 -9.95
CA LEU A 23 -25.16 -7.23 -8.91
C LEU A 23 -26.52 -6.66 -9.33
N ILE A 24 -26.70 -6.37 -10.62
CA ILE A 24 -27.98 -5.93 -11.18
C ILE A 24 -29.00 -7.07 -11.11
N LEU A 25 -28.60 -8.29 -11.44
CA LEU A 25 -29.48 -9.46 -11.35
C LEU A 25 -29.90 -9.76 -9.90
N LEU A 26 -28.98 -9.61 -8.95
CA LEU A 26 -29.28 -9.72 -7.52
C LEU A 26 -30.30 -8.66 -7.11
N GLN A 27 -30.11 -7.40 -7.49
CA GLN A 27 -31.06 -6.31 -7.19
C GLN A 27 -32.44 -6.58 -7.79
N LYS A 28 -32.52 -7.04 -9.05
CA LYS A 28 -33.79 -7.40 -9.68
C LYS A 28 -34.49 -8.52 -8.91
N THR A 29 -33.75 -9.56 -8.52
CA THR A 29 -34.29 -10.69 -7.75
C THR A 29 -34.80 -10.22 -6.39
N MET A 30 -34.04 -9.39 -5.69
CA MET A 30 -34.45 -8.81 -4.40
C MET A 30 -35.76 -8.01 -4.53
N VAL A 31 -35.88 -7.14 -5.55
CA VAL A 31 -37.11 -6.37 -5.78
C VAL A 31 -38.31 -7.27 -6.09
N VAL A 32 -38.11 -8.33 -6.88
CA VAL A 32 -39.20 -9.28 -7.19
C VAL A 32 -39.65 -10.03 -5.94
N VAL A 33 -38.71 -10.53 -5.13
CA VAL A 33 -39.03 -11.23 -3.89
C VAL A 33 -39.74 -10.31 -2.90
N GLU A 34 -39.27 -9.07 -2.73
CA GLU A 34 -39.94 -8.09 -1.87
C GLU A 34 -41.35 -7.75 -2.37
N GLY A 35 -41.54 -7.64 -3.68
CA GLY A 35 -42.86 -7.43 -4.29
C GLY A 35 -43.84 -8.56 -3.95
N VAL A 36 -43.40 -9.82 -4.08
CA VAL A 36 -44.23 -10.98 -3.73
C VAL A 36 -44.51 -11.04 -2.23
N ALA A 37 -43.53 -10.74 -1.38
CA ALA A 37 -43.72 -10.74 0.08
C ALA A 37 -44.71 -9.66 0.53
N ARG A 38 -44.69 -8.49 -0.12
CA ARG A 38 -45.60 -7.37 0.19
C ARG A 38 -47.06 -7.61 -0.15
N ASP A 39 -47.37 -8.58 -1.02
CA ASP A 39 -48.74 -9.03 -1.25
C ASP A 39 -49.34 -9.71 -0.01
N PHE A 40 -48.49 -10.24 0.88
CA PHE A 40 -48.91 -10.89 2.14
C PHE A 40 -48.71 -9.99 3.37
N ASP A 41 -47.63 -9.20 3.39
CA ASP A 41 -47.29 -8.26 4.46
C ASP A 41 -46.87 -6.91 3.86
N PRO A 42 -47.77 -5.91 3.80
CA PRO A 42 -47.50 -4.64 3.13
C PRO A 42 -46.29 -3.86 3.65
N ASP A 43 -45.94 -4.06 4.92
CA ASP A 43 -44.84 -3.38 5.58
C ASP A 43 -43.53 -4.20 5.52
N HIS A 44 -43.52 -5.33 4.81
CA HIS A 44 -42.37 -6.20 4.69
C HIS A 44 -41.15 -5.49 4.06
N ASN A 45 -40.00 -5.65 4.71
CA ASN A 45 -38.71 -5.14 4.29
C ASN A 45 -37.73 -6.31 4.05
N ILE A 46 -37.26 -6.45 2.81
CA ILE A 46 -36.37 -7.54 2.44
C ILE A 46 -35.01 -7.49 3.15
N TRP A 47 -34.55 -6.31 3.56
CA TRP A 47 -33.28 -6.16 4.28
C TRP A 47 -33.31 -6.79 5.67
N GLU A 48 -34.43 -6.63 6.38
CA GLU A 48 -34.62 -7.22 7.72
C GLU A 48 -34.62 -8.75 7.64
N SER A 49 -35.23 -9.29 6.58
CA SER A 49 -35.25 -10.73 6.32
C SER A 49 -33.89 -11.29 5.92
N ALA A 50 -33.08 -10.50 5.19
CA ALA A 50 -31.75 -10.90 4.73
C ALA A 50 -30.65 -10.70 5.80
N GLU A 51 -30.87 -9.84 6.80
CA GLU A 51 -29.91 -9.52 7.85
C GLU A 51 -29.30 -10.74 8.55
N PRO A 52 -30.06 -11.73 9.07
CA PRO A 52 -29.47 -12.85 9.81
C PRO A 52 -28.53 -13.68 8.93
N THR A 53 -28.88 -13.88 7.66
CA THR A 53 -28.03 -14.61 6.70
C THR A 53 -26.76 -13.83 6.38
N LEU A 54 -26.88 -12.52 6.14
CA LEU A 54 -25.73 -11.67 5.88
C LEU A 54 -24.80 -11.62 7.09
N ARG A 55 -25.36 -11.45 8.29
CA ARG A 55 -24.62 -11.43 9.56
C ARG A 55 -23.86 -12.74 9.78
N ALA A 56 -24.51 -13.89 9.58
CA ALA A 56 -23.86 -15.19 9.70
C ALA A 56 -22.69 -15.33 8.72
N TRP A 57 -22.91 -14.97 7.44
CA TRP A 57 -21.85 -15.00 6.43
C TRP A 57 -20.69 -14.05 6.75
N MET A 58 -20.99 -12.84 7.23
CA MET A 58 -19.97 -11.87 7.63
C MET A 58 -19.16 -12.39 8.83
N VAL A 59 -19.83 -12.97 9.83
CA VAL A 59 -19.14 -13.55 10.99
C VAL A 59 -18.29 -14.75 10.60
N GLU A 60 -18.71 -15.55 9.62
CA GLU A 60 -17.96 -16.72 9.14
C GLU A 60 -16.77 -16.33 8.25
N ARG A 61 -16.92 -15.32 7.39
CA ARG A 61 -15.92 -14.97 6.37
C ARG A 61 -15.07 -13.76 6.67
N MET A 62 -15.58 -12.81 7.45
CA MET A 62 -14.83 -11.68 7.98
C MET A 62 -14.44 -11.89 9.44
N ALA A 63 -14.48 -13.16 9.86
CA ALA A 63 -14.30 -13.62 11.21
C ALA A 63 -12.95 -13.19 11.83
N PRO A 64 -12.91 -12.98 13.16
CA PRO A 64 -11.73 -12.57 13.92
C PRO A 64 -10.54 -13.52 13.81
N GLU A 65 -10.71 -14.76 13.35
CA GLU A 65 -9.63 -15.70 13.03
C GLU A 65 -8.63 -15.08 12.05
N ALA A 66 -9.10 -14.40 10.99
CA ALA A 66 -8.22 -13.72 10.06
C ALA A 66 -7.42 -12.59 10.74
N ARG A 67 -8.03 -11.90 11.70
CA ARG A 67 -7.36 -10.85 12.50
C ARG A 67 -6.33 -11.45 13.46
N ILE A 68 -6.62 -12.61 14.05
CA ILE A 68 -5.72 -13.32 14.96
C ILE A 68 -4.54 -13.90 14.17
N GLU A 69 -4.78 -14.45 12.99
CA GLU A 69 -3.74 -14.98 12.11
C GLU A 69 -2.81 -13.86 11.62
N GLU A 70 -3.37 -12.71 11.20
CA GLU A 70 -2.59 -11.50 10.90
C GLU A 70 -1.77 -11.02 12.09
N ALA A 71 -2.37 -10.98 13.30
CA ALA A 71 -1.68 -10.56 14.51
C ALA A 71 -0.54 -11.52 14.89
N ALA A 72 -0.76 -12.83 14.77
CA ALA A 72 0.25 -13.85 15.03
C ALA A 72 1.38 -13.80 13.99
N ALA A 73 1.05 -13.62 12.71
CA ALA A 73 2.03 -13.43 11.65
C ALA A 73 2.89 -12.17 11.88
N GLY A 74 2.25 -11.07 12.27
CA GLY A 74 2.92 -9.81 12.63
C GLY A 74 3.83 -9.96 13.84
N ALA A 75 3.38 -10.63 14.90
CA ALA A 75 4.18 -10.91 16.09
C ALA A 75 5.41 -11.78 15.77
N MET A 76 5.24 -12.82 14.94
CA MET A 76 6.37 -13.64 14.48
C MET A 76 7.38 -12.85 13.64
N GLN A 77 6.90 -11.94 12.79
CA GLN A 77 7.77 -11.11 11.97
C GLN A 77 8.56 -10.09 12.81
N LEU A 78 7.91 -9.46 13.80
CA LEU A 78 8.58 -8.62 14.78
C LEU A 78 9.62 -9.41 15.58
N GLY A 79 9.28 -10.63 16.01
CA GLY A 79 10.20 -11.54 16.70
C GLY A 79 11.46 -11.82 15.87
N ARG A 80 11.31 -12.20 14.59
CA ARG A 80 12.44 -12.42 13.68
C ARG A 80 13.30 -11.16 13.52
N MET A 81 12.68 -10.00 13.39
CA MET A 81 13.41 -8.73 13.25
C MET A 81 14.23 -8.41 14.50
N MET A 82 13.66 -8.63 15.69
CA MET A 82 14.36 -8.47 16.96
C MET A 82 15.52 -9.46 17.10
N SER A 83 15.37 -10.70 16.64
CA SER A 83 16.45 -11.70 16.67
C SER A 83 17.64 -11.34 15.77
N HIS A 84 17.42 -10.61 14.67
CA HIS A 84 18.48 -10.16 13.77
C HIS A 84 19.06 -8.78 14.12
N LEU A 85 18.47 -8.09 15.09
CA LEU A 85 18.93 -6.78 15.56
C LEU A 85 20.39 -6.80 16.07
N PRO A 86 20.82 -7.80 16.87
CA PRO A 86 22.20 -7.87 17.35
C PRO A 86 23.19 -8.00 16.19
N ASP A 87 22.92 -8.87 15.22
CA ASP A 87 23.78 -9.05 14.04
C ASP A 87 23.92 -7.77 13.22
N ALA A 88 22.83 -6.99 13.12
CA ALA A 88 22.84 -5.70 12.42
C ALA A 88 23.71 -4.68 13.18
N LEU A 89 23.60 -4.62 14.51
CA LEU A 89 24.45 -3.76 15.34
C LEU A 89 25.93 -4.16 15.25
N ASP A 90 26.24 -5.45 15.29
CA ASP A 90 27.61 -5.96 15.14
C ASP A 90 28.22 -5.64 13.77
N ARG A 91 27.39 -5.61 12.71
CA ARG A 91 27.84 -5.20 11.36
C ARG A 91 28.10 -3.71 11.30
N VAL A 92 27.25 -2.90 11.93
CA VAL A 92 27.45 -1.45 12.02
C VAL A 92 28.70 -1.14 12.82
N GLU A 93 28.91 -1.77 13.98
CA GLU A 93 30.11 -1.57 14.80
C GLU A 93 31.38 -1.95 14.02
N ARG A 94 31.39 -3.12 13.36
CA ARG A 94 32.54 -3.55 12.55
C ARG A 94 32.82 -2.57 11.40
N THR A 95 31.79 -2.13 10.69
CA THR A 95 31.94 -1.18 9.59
C THR A 95 32.43 0.19 10.09
N ALA A 96 31.89 0.66 11.22
CA ALA A 96 32.32 1.91 11.84
C ALA A 96 33.76 1.85 12.32
N ARG A 97 34.20 0.70 12.87
CA ARG A 97 35.60 0.49 13.26
C ARG A 97 36.53 0.48 12.06
N LEU A 98 36.18 -0.22 10.98
CA LEU A 98 36.96 -0.22 9.74
C LEU A 98 37.05 1.18 9.11
N LEU A 99 35.98 1.97 9.18
CA LEU A 99 35.98 3.36 8.72
C LEU A 99 36.87 4.23 9.62
N ALA A 100 36.77 4.09 10.95
CA ALA A 100 37.61 4.84 11.88
C ALA A 100 39.10 4.51 11.70
N GLU A 101 39.44 3.23 11.57
CA GLU A 101 40.82 2.77 11.29
C GLU A 101 41.33 3.26 9.92
N SER A 102 40.46 3.41 8.92
CA SER A 102 40.84 3.98 7.61
C SER A 102 40.99 5.50 7.59
N VAL A 103 40.49 6.18 8.64
CA VAL A 103 40.49 7.65 8.75
C VAL A 103 41.65 8.14 9.62
N ASP A 104 42.14 7.34 10.56
CA ASP A 104 43.30 7.71 11.37
C ASP A 104 44.63 7.46 10.63
N GLU A 105 45.48 8.49 10.70
CA GLU A 105 46.84 8.67 10.18
C GLU A 105 47.05 9.23 8.75
N GLU A 106 46.26 8.88 7.71
CA GLU A 106 46.51 9.39 6.34
C GLU A 106 45.31 10.02 5.62
N GLY A 107 44.13 10.06 6.25
CA GLY A 107 42.90 10.54 5.61
C GLY A 107 42.39 9.63 4.49
N VAL A 108 41.19 9.91 3.99
CA VAL A 108 40.49 9.04 3.03
C VAL A 108 41.31 8.87 1.74
N ARG A 109 41.86 7.66 1.52
CA ARG A 109 42.57 7.30 0.29
C ARG A 109 41.60 7.18 -0.89
N ILE A 110 41.52 8.24 -1.69
CA ILE A 110 40.81 8.21 -2.97
C ILE A 110 41.62 7.36 -3.95
N HIS A 111 41.06 6.22 -4.39
CA HIS A 111 41.67 5.39 -5.42
C HIS A 111 41.88 6.23 -6.71
N PRO A 112 43.03 6.15 -7.39
CA PRO A 112 43.37 7.04 -8.52
C PRO A 112 42.34 7.00 -9.65
N SER A 113 41.73 5.83 -9.91
CA SER A 113 40.65 5.70 -10.90
C SER A 113 39.39 6.51 -10.53
N SER A 114 39.13 6.74 -9.24
CA SER A 114 38.02 7.58 -8.79
C SER A 114 38.31 9.07 -9.01
N ALA A 115 39.56 9.48 -8.82
CA ALA A 115 40.01 10.85 -9.10
C ALA A 115 39.93 11.17 -10.61
N GLU A 116 40.37 10.26 -11.47
CA GLU A 116 40.30 10.41 -12.93
C GLU A 116 38.85 10.54 -13.42
N ARG A 117 37.93 9.71 -12.94
CA ARG A 117 36.51 9.80 -13.34
C ARG A 117 35.85 11.10 -12.90
N ILE A 118 36.23 11.66 -11.75
CA ILE A 118 35.73 12.94 -11.27
C ILE A 118 36.30 14.08 -12.13
N ALA A 119 37.59 14.02 -12.48
CA ALA A 119 38.24 14.98 -13.37
C ALA A 119 37.62 14.98 -14.78
N GLU A 120 37.42 13.80 -15.38
CA GLU A 120 36.75 13.68 -16.69
C GLU A 120 35.30 14.20 -16.67
N ALA A 121 34.59 14.00 -15.56
CA ALA A 121 33.23 14.51 -15.39
C ALA A 121 33.19 16.04 -15.27
N GLN A 122 34.19 16.65 -14.62
CA GLN A 122 34.35 18.10 -14.56
C GLN A 122 34.70 18.70 -15.93
N GLU A 123 35.63 18.09 -16.66
CA GLU A 123 36.05 18.57 -17.99
C GLU A 123 34.88 18.59 -18.99
N ARG A 124 34.00 17.58 -18.94
CA ARG A 124 32.78 17.54 -19.78
C ARG A 124 31.77 18.62 -19.42
N ARG A 125 31.77 19.10 -18.17
CA ARG A 125 30.89 20.19 -17.71
C ARG A 125 31.44 21.55 -18.10
N GLU A 126 32.76 21.72 -18.02
CA GLU A 126 33.45 22.97 -18.36
C GLU A 126 33.48 23.23 -19.88
N ARG A 127 33.53 22.16 -20.70
CA ARG A 127 33.44 22.26 -22.17
C ARG A 127 32.08 22.74 -22.70
N ARG A 128 31.05 22.87 -21.86
CA ARG A 128 29.68 23.11 -22.29
C ARG A 128 29.20 24.57 -22.23
N SER A 129 30.00 25.53 -21.76
CA SER A 129 29.69 26.95 -22.04
C SER A 129 30.83 27.95 -21.81
N PRO A 130 31.65 28.25 -22.83
CA PRO A 130 32.36 29.53 -22.92
C PRO A 130 31.46 30.66 -23.48
N LEU A 131 30.27 30.36 -24.00
CA LEU A 131 29.39 31.36 -24.65
C LEU A 131 28.55 32.19 -23.66
N LEU A 132 28.41 31.75 -22.40
CA LEU A 132 27.66 32.50 -21.39
C LEU A 132 28.38 33.76 -20.88
N TRP A 133 29.71 33.86 -21.03
CA TRP A 133 30.47 35.05 -20.61
C TRP A 133 30.39 36.22 -21.60
N LEU A 134 29.97 36.00 -22.85
CA LEU A 134 29.82 37.07 -23.85
C LEU A 134 28.46 37.79 -23.80
N ALA A 135 27.50 37.31 -23.01
CA ALA A 135 26.16 37.90 -22.91
C ALA A 135 26.01 38.92 -21.76
N ILE A 136 27.09 39.18 -21.00
CA ILE A 136 27.10 40.09 -19.82
C ILE A 136 28.14 41.23 -20.01
N GLY A 137 28.75 41.36 -21.20
CA GLY A 137 29.72 42.43 -21.52
C GLY A 137 29.09 43.59 -22.28
#